data_AF-A0A642C1K9-F1
#
_entry.id   AF-A0A642C1K9-F1
#
_cell.length_a   1.000
_cell.length_b   1.000
_cell.length_c   1.000
_cell.angle_alpha   90.00
_cell.angle_beta   90.00
_cell.angle_gamma   90.00
#
_symmetry.space_group_name_H-M   'P 1'
#
loop_
_entity.id
_entity.type
_entity.pdbx_description
1 polymer ?
#
loop_
_entity_poly.entity_id
_entity_poly.type
_entity_poly.pdbx_seq_one_letter_code
_entity_poly.pdbx_strand_id
1 'polypeptide(L)'
;MDINMKKHKTIQFIVAALFIASACTDDRDNLMVNDQIGLLHSTYTETEIFRGMDTPYQLFVIKSGKGKQETEVSISVDETVLQSYNTDNGTSIQLLPSDCYTILQPALRLNDSDYRKAFDIKWNADRLSDLLSTGKE
;
A
#
# COMPACT_ATOMS: atom_id res chain seq x y z
N MET A 1 47.68 -26.17 46.81
CA MET A 1 47.06 -25.25 45.84
C MET A 1 45.62 -25.70 45.66
N ASP A 2 44.76 -25.42 46.65
CA ASP A 2 43.34 -25.79 46.61
C ASP A 2 42.54 -24.63 46.02
N ILE A 3 42.53 -24.56 44.69
CA ILE A 3 41.66 -23.64 43.97
C ILE A 3 40.23 -24.16 44.18
N ASN A 4 39.55 -23.53 45.14
CA ASN A 4 38.20 -23.76 45.64
C ASN A 4 37.20 -24.34 44.61
N MET A 5 36.94 -25.65 44.72
CA MET A 5 36.04 -26.45 43.87
C MET A 5 34.59 -25.92 43.81
N LYS A 6 34.13 -25.17 44.83
CA LYS A 6 32.83 -24.49 44.82
C LYS A 6 32.82 -23.31 43.84
N LYS A 7 33.90 -22.51 43.81
CA LYS A 7 34.03 -21.40 42.85
C LYS A 7 34.03 -21.91 41.41
N HIS A 8 34.66 -23.06 41.15
CA HIS A 8 34.66 -23.69 39.82
C HIS A 8 33.25 -24.13 39.36
N LYS A 9 32.45 -24.75 40.24
CA LYS A 9 31.07 -25.14 39.93
C LYS A 9 30.15 -23.93 39.71
N THR A 10 30.32 -22.85 40.50
CA THR A 10 29.56 -21.60 40.29
C THR A 10 29.93 -20.92 38.97
N ILE A 11 31.22 -20.91 38.60
CA ILE A 11 31.69 -20.38 37.32
C ILE A 11 31.12 -21.19 36.15
N GLN A 12 31.12 -22.52 36.24
CA GLN A 12 30.52 -23.38 35.21
C GLN A 12 29.02 -23.13 35.02
N PHE A 13 28.28 -22.90 36.11
CA PHE A 13 26.85 -22.56 36.02
C PHE A 13 26.60 -21.19 35.38
N ILE A 14 27.41 -20.18 35.70
CA ILE A 14 27.30 -18.84 35.10
C ILE A 14 27.62 -18.89 33.60
N VAL A 15 28.67 -19.64 33.21
CA VAL A 15 29.04 -19.82 31.80
C VAL A 15 27.92 -20.54 31.04
N ALA A 16 27.34 -21.61 31.60
CA ALA A 16 26.21 -22.31 30.99
C ALA A 16 24.97 -21.41 30.83
N ALA A 17 24.66 -20.56 31.83
CA ALA A 17 23.56 -19.60 31.75
C ALA A 17 23.79 -18.51 30.68
N LEU A 18 25.03 -18.03 30.52
CA LEU A 18 25.40 -17.10 29.45
C LEU A 18 25.25 -17.74 28.05
N PHE A 19 25.61 -19.02 27.90
CA PHE A 19 25.44 -19.74 26.62
C PHE A 19 23.97 -19.94 26.23
N ILE A 20 23.06 -20.06 27.20
CA ILE A 20 21.62 -20.18 26.92
C ILE A 20 21.02 -18.81 26.56
N ALA A 21 21.56 -17.71 27.10
CA ALA A 21 21.09 -16.36 26.81
C ALA A 21 21.40 -15.88 25.39
N SER A 22 22.42 -16.44 24.71
CA SER A 22 22.75 -16.09 23.32
C SER A 22 21.89 -16.80 22.26
N ALA A 23 20.98 -17.70 22.65
CA ALA A 23 20.14 -18.45 21.72
C ALA A 23 18.88 -17.70 21.24
N CYS A 24 18.66 -16.47 21.70
CA CYS A 24 17.54 -15.63 21.26
C CYS A 24 18.01 -14.58 20.24
N THR A 25 18.32 -15.00 19.01
CA THR A 25 18.41 -14.05 17.88
C THR A 25 17.03 -13.91 17.24
N ASP A 26 16.42 -12.71 17.32
CA ASP A 26 15.16 -12.41 16.62
C ASP A 26 15.46 -12.07 15.16
N ASP A 27 15.60 -13.11 14.35
CA ASP A 27 15.89 -13.04 12.91
C ASP A 27 14.62 -12.98 12.07
N ARG A 28 13.44 -12.74 12.67
CA ARG A 28 12.14 -12.75 11.95
C ARG A 28 12.08 -11.75 10.80
N ASP A 29 12.81 -10.65 10.93
CA ASP A 29 12.87 -9.59 9.92
C ASP A 29 14.03 -9.76 8.93
N ASN A 30 14.86 -10.80 9.09
CA ASN A 30 15.96 -11.05 8.16
C ASN A 30 15.40 -11.33 6.77
N LEU A 31 16.01 -10.71 5.77
CA LEU A 31 15.61 -10.78 4.36
C LEU A 31 14.27 -10.11 4.01
N MET A 32 13.61 -9.43 4.97
CA MET A 32 12.46 -8.58 4.66
C MET A 32 12.93 -7.18 4.23
N VAL A 33 12.24 -6.61 3.24
CA VAL A 33 12.47 -5.23 2.77
C VAL A 33 11.71 -4.22 3.63
N ASN A 34 12.14 -2.96 3.58
CA ASN A 34 11.38 -1.86 4.18
C ASN A 34 10.01 -1.69 3.51
N ASP A 35 9.11 -1.00 4.20
CA ASP A 35 7.76 -0.74 3.71
C ASP A 35 7.82 0.02 2.37
N GLN A 36 7.07 -0.47 1.40
CA GLN A 36 6.88 0.10 0.07
C GLN A 36 5.39 0.32 -0.18
N ILE A 37 5.09 1.36 -0.94
CA ILE A 37 3.73 1.77 -1.28
C ILE A 37 3.49 1.53 -2.77
N GLY A 38 2.35 0.95 -3.09
CA GLY A 38 1.90 0.76 -4.46
C GLY A 38 0.38 0.70 -4.57
N LEU A 39 -0.13 0.90 -5.78
CA LEU A 39 -1.53 0.59 -6.08
C LEU A 39 -1.69 -0.92 -6.20
N LEU A 40 -2.81 -1.47 -5.71
CA LEU A 40 -3.12 -2.89 -5.85
C LEU A 40 -3.18 -3.31 -7.33
N HIS A 41 -3.74 -2.45 -8.16
CA HIS A 41 -3.71 -2.56 -9.62
C HIS A 41 -3.08 -1.28 -10.16
N SER A 42 -1.80 -1.36 -10.54
CA SER A 42 -1.00 -0.21 -10.98
C SER A 42 -1.03 0.02 -12.49
N THR A 43 -1.70 -0.86 -13.23
CA THR A 43 -1.88 -0.76 -14.69
C THR A 43 -3.27 -0.21 -15.00
N TYR A 44 -3.67 -0.28 -16.26
CA TYR A 44 -5.04 -0.01 -16.69
C TYR A 44 -6.05 -0.92 -15.96
N THR A 45 -7.11 -0.30 -15.42
CA THR A 45 -8.20 -0.96 -14.72
C THR A 45 -9.52 -0.47 -15.28
N GLU A 46 -10.43 -1.38 -15.61
CA GLU A 46 -11.78 -1.05 -16.05
C GLU A 46 -12.73 -1.08 -14.85
N THR A 47 -13.68 -0.16 -14.84
CA THR A 47 -14.70 -0.07 -13.78
C THR A 47 -16.05 0.21 -14.41
N GLU A 48 -17.05 -0.58 -14.02
CA GLU A 48 -18.42 -0.41 -14.49
C GLU A 48 -19.18 0.50 -13.54
N ILE A 49 -19.83 1.54 -14.09
CA ILE A 49 -20.56 2.53 -13.32
C ILE A 49 -22.04 2.42 -13.66
N PHE A 50 -22.86 2.14 -12.66
CA PHE A 50 -24.30 1.95 -12.82
C PHE A 50 -25.07 3.10 -12.18
N ARG A 51 -26.06 3.62 -12.92
CA ARG A 51 -26.97 4.63 -12.39
C ARG A 51 -27.79 4.05 -11.24
N GLY A 52 -27.94 4.81 -10.16
CA GLY A 52 -28.68 4.40 -8.97
C GLY A 52 -27.87 3.62 -7.94
N MET A 53 -26.59 3.33 -8.23
CA MET A 53 -25.63 2.90 -7.21
C MET A 53 -24.79 4.09 -6.75
N ASP A 54 -24.73 4.30 -5.43
CA ASP A 54 -23.95 5.40 -4.82
C ASP A 54 -22.70 4.91 -4.07
N THR A 55 -22.35 3.62 -4.24
CA THR A 55 -21.15 3.05 -3.60
C THR A 55 -19.89 3.61 -4.29
N PRO A 56 -18.99 4.28 -3.54
CA PRO A 56 -17.73 4.76 -4.10
C PRO A 56 -16.88 3.62 -4.65
N TYR A 57 -16.15 3.90 -5.73
CA TYR A 57 -15.11 3.00 -6.22
C TYR A 57 -13.88 3.09 -5.31
N GLN A 58 -13.38 1.93 -4.88
CA GLN A 58 -12.26 1.84 -3.94
C GLN A 58 -10.96 1.59 -4.70
N LEU A 59 -10.14 2.63 -4.85
CA LEU A 59 -8.79 2.49 -5.38
C LEU A 59 -7.82 2.16 -4.22
N PHE A 60 -7.43 0.89 -4.13
CA PHE A 60 -6.59 0.41 -3.03
C PHE A 60 -5.11 0.77 -3.20
N VAL A 61 -4.55 1.35 -2.15
CA VAL A 61 -3.12 1.46 -1.89
C VAL A 61 -2.71 0.36 -0.92
N ILE A 62 -1.63 -0.35 -1.24
CA ILE A 62 -1.05 -1.42 -0.44
C ILE A 62 0.26 -0.95 0.17
N LYS A 63 0.45 -1.27 1.46
CA LYS A 63 1.73 -1.17 2.17
C LYS A 63 2.33 -2.56 2.31
N SER A 64 3.33 -2.85 1.48
CA SER A 64 4.04 -4.13 1.45
C SER A 64 5.39 -3.99 2.16
N GLY A 65 5.89 -5.04 2.81
CA GLY A 65 7.18 -5.01 3.51
C GLY A 65 7.07 -5.51 4.94
N LYS A 66 7.80 -4.88 5.87
CA LYS A 66 7.84 -5.26 7.29
C LYS A 66 6.58 -4.87 8.07
N GLY A 67 5.81 -3.90 7.59
CA GLY A 67 4.60 -3.41 8.25
C GLY A 67 4.91 -2.70 9.57
N LYS A 68 6.01 -1.93 9.64
CA LYS A 68 6.46 -1.28 10.88
C LYS A 68 6.57 0.24 10.77
N GLN A 69 6.29 0.80 9.60
CA GLN A 69 6.40 2.25 9.36
C GLN A 69 5.03 2.83 9.08
N GLU A 70 4.74 3.97 9.70
CA GLU A 70 3.63 4.82 9.31
C GLU A 70 4.02 5.64 8.08
N THR A 71 3.04 5.95 7.24
CA THR A 71 3.27 6.78 6.06
C THR A 71 2.03 7.58 5.68
N GLU A 72 2.23 8.67 4.98
CA GLU A 72 1.17 9.48 4.39
C GLU A 72 1.31 9.42 2.88
N VAL A 73 0.19 9.16 2.20
CA VAL A 73 0.12 9.01 0.75
C VAL A 73 -0.94 9.95 0.21
N SER A 74 -0.67 10.56 -0.93
CA SER A 74 -1.63 11.40 -1.65
C SER A 74 -1.83 10.88 -3.06
N ILE A 75 -3.02 11.13 -3.62
CA ILE A 75 -3.33 10.84 -5.01
C ILE A 75 -3.69 12.11 -5.77
N SER A 76 -3.24 12.19 -7.02
CA SER A 76 -3.57 13.25 -7.96
C SER A 76 -3.78 12.67 -9.34
N VAL A 77 -4.48 13.41 -10.19
CA VAL A 77 -4.60 13.09 -11.61
C VAL A 77 -3.39 13.62 -12.35
N ASP A 78 -2.76 12.76 -13.14
CA ASP A 78 -1.57 13.07 -13.93
C ASP A 78 -1.79 12.69 -15.39
N GLU A 79 -1.87 13.69 -16.26
CA GLU A 79 -2.10 13.51 -17.69
C GLU A 79 -0.90 12.85 -18.40
N THR A 80 0.30 12.99 -17.85
CA THR A 80 1.52 12.42 -18.45
C THR A 80 1.50 10.90 -18.40
N VAL A 81 0.93 10.32 -17.32
CA VAL A 81 0.72 8.87 -17.18
C VAL A 81 -0.20 8.34 -18.28
N LEU A 82 -1.28 9.07 -18.59
CA LEU A 82 -2.20 8.71 -19.67
C LEU A 82 -1.53 8.81 -21.06
N GLN A 83 -0.74 9.87 -21.29
CA GLN A 83 -0.01 10.04 -22.55
C GLN A 83 1.01 8.93 -22.80
N SER A 84 1.78 8.55 -21.78
CA SER A 84 2.69 7.39 -21.84
C SER A 84 1.92 6.11 -22.13
N TYR A 85 0.81 5.85 -21.43
CA TYR A 85 -0.01 4.66 -21.67
C TYR A 85 -0.55 4.60 -23.11
N ASN A 86 -1.09 5.70 -23.61
CA ASN A 86 -1.59 5.81 -24.98
C ASN A 86 -0.48 5.52 -26.02
N THR A 87 0.71 6.05 -25.79
CA THR A 87 1.88 5.87 -26.68
C THR A 87 2.36 4.42 -26.68
N ASP A 88 2.54 3.83 -25.49
CA ASP A 88 3.08 2.48 -25.34
C ASP A 88 2.12 1.39 -25.84
N ASN A 89 0.80 1.66 -25.79
CA ASN A 89 -0.24 0.69 -26.14
C ASN A 89 -0.96 0.99 -27.46
N GLY A 90 -0.58 2.06 -28.17
CA GLY A 90 -1.25 2.48 -29.41
C GLY A 90 -2.74 2.80 -29.22
N THR A 91 -3.10 3.38 -28.07
CA THR A 91 -4.49 3.74 -27.73
C THR A 91 -4.69 5.25 -27.77
N SER A 92 -5.95 5.67 -27.77
CA SER A 92 -6.36 7.08 -27.79
C SER A 92 -7.37 7.37 -26.69
N ILE A 93 -7.10 6.88 -25.48
CA ILE A 93 -7.99 7.09 -24.33
C ILE A 93 -7.96 8.58 -23.96
N GLN A 94 -9.14 9.15 -23.72
CA GLN A 94 -9.30 10.55 -23.32
C GLN A 94 -9.37 10.68 -21.80
N LEU A 95 -8.81 11.76 -21.29
CA LEU A 95 -8.94 12.10 -19.87
C LEU A 95 -10.40 12.36 -19.54
N LEU A 96 -10.88 11.75 -18.46
CA LEU A 96 -12.24 11.98 -17.98
C LEU A 96 -12.38 13.42 -17.44
N PRO A 97 -13.42 14.17 -17.81
CA PRO A 97 -13.67 15.50 -17.24
C PRO A 97 -13.75 15.48 -15.71
N SER A 98 -13.21 16.51 -15.06
CA SER A 98 -13.07 16.56 -13.60
C SER A 98 -14.39 16.61 -12.84
N ASP A 99 -15.49 16.99 -13.49
CA ASP A 99 -16.83 17.03 -12.92
C ASP A 99 -17.57 15.67 -12.99
N CYS A 100 -16.97 14.67 -13.64
CA CYS A 100 -17.49 13.31 -13.73
C CYS A 100 -17.15 12.44 -12.51
N TYR A 101 -16.29 12.92 -11.61
CA TYR A 101 -15.89 12.18 -10.40
C TYR A 101 -15.50 13.12 -9.25
N THR A 102 -15.36 12.57 -8.06
CA THR A 102 -14.83 13.26 -6.88
C THR A 102 -14.00 12.27 -6.07
N ILE A 103 -12.75 12.62 -5.80
CA ILE A 103 -11.91 11.89 -4.84
C ILE A 103 -12.28 12.41 -3.45
N LEU A 104 -12.96 11.61 -2.65
CA LEU A 104 -13.54 12.05 -1.38
C LEU A 104 -12.47 12.48 -0.37
N GLN A 105 -11.35 11.76 -0.35
CA GLN A 105 -10.21 12.03 0.51
C GLN A 105 -8.91 11.82 -0.27
N PRO A 106 -8.25 12.86 -0.80
CA PRO A 106 -7.09 12.70 -1.67
C PRO A 106 -5.77 12.45 -0.93
N ALA A 107 -5.78 12.42 0.41
CA ALA A 107 -4.62 12.11 1.25
C ALA A 107 -5.02 11.13 2.36
N LEU A 108 -4.25 10.06 2.52
CA LEU A 108 -4.48 8.99 3.48
C LEU A 108 -3.23 8.78 4.33
N ARG A 109 -3.43 8.58 5.63
CA ARG A 109 -2.39 8.07 6.53
C ARG A 109 -2.54 6.57 6.69
N LEU A 110 -1.49 5.80 6.43
CA LEU A 110 -1.41 4.38 6.77
C LEU A 110 -0.58 4.26 8.06
N ASN A 111 -1.17 3.67 9.09
CA ASN A 111 -0.50 3.38 10.35
C ASN A 111 0.44 2.18 10.20
N ASP A 112 1.17 1.85 11.26
CA ASP A 112 2.12 0.72 11.27
C ASP A 112 1.43 -0.61 10.91
N SER A 113 0.28 -0.90 11.51
CA SER A 113 -0.50 -2.13 11.29
C SER A 113 -1.34 -2.15 10.00
N ASP A 114 -1.47 -1.00 9.32
CA ASP A 114 -2.32 -0.91 8.13
C ASP A 114 -1.66 -1.61 6.94
N TYR A 115 -2.30 -2.66 6.42
CA TYR A 115 -1.84 -3.34 5.20
C TYR A 115 -2.33 -2.63 3.92
N ARG A 116 -3.54 -2.07 3.94
CA ARG A 116 -4.13 -1.36 2.81
C ARG A 116 -5.12 -0.29 3.23
N LYS A 117 -5.25 0.75 2.43
CA LYS A 117 -6.35 1.73 2.48
C LYS A 117 -6.85 2.04 1.08
N ALA A 118 -8.06 2.58 0.98
CA ALA A 118 -8.65 2.95 -0.30
C ALA A 118 -8.81 4.47 -0.40
N PHE A 119 -8.49 5.01 -1.56
CA PHE A 119 -9.03 6.28 -2.01
C PHE A 119 -10.43 6.02 -2.54
N ASP A 120 -11.44 6.58 -1.87
CA ASP A 120 -12.82 6.47 -2.33
C ASP A 120 -13.10 7.50 -3.43
N ILE A 121 -13.45 7.01 -4.62
CA ILE A 121 -13.78 7.79 -5.80
C ILE A 121 -15.28 7.69 -6.03
N LYS A 122 -15.97 8.81 -5.86
CA LYS A 122 -17.41 8.91 -6.16
C LYS A 122 -17.59 9.35 -7.61
N TRP A 123 -18.37 8.59 -8.36
CA TRP A 123 -18.70 8.92 -9.75
C TRP A 123 -19.92 9.84 -9.82
N ASN A 124 -19.91 10.78 -10.77
CA ASN A 124 -21.08 11.56 -11.12
C ASN A 124 -21.79 10.91 -12.31
N ALA A 125 -22.69 9.97 -12.01
CA ALA A 125 -23.36 9.15 -13.02
C ALA A 125 -24.17 9.98 -14.04
N ASP A 126 -24.72 11.13 -13.62
CA ASP A 126 -25.47 12.01 -14.52
C ASP A 126 -24.53 12.69 -15.51
N ARG A 127 -23.41 13.26 -15.04
CA ARG A 127 -22.41 13.88 -15.93
C ARG A 127 -21.74 12.88 -16.87
N LEU A 128 -21.47 11.67 -16.38
CA LEU A 128 -20.99 10.57 -17.21
C LEU A 128 -22.00 10.20 -18.30
N SER A 129 -23.30 10.14 -17.95
CA SER A 129 -24.36 9.88 -18.91
C SER A 129 -24.48 10.97 -19.97
N ASP A 130 -24.37 12.23 -19.57
CA ASP A 130 -24.39 13.37 -20.49
C ASP A 130 -23.20 13.29 -21.46
N LEU A 131 -22.00 13.08 -20.95
CA LEU A 131 -20.77 12.96 -21.73
C LEU A 131 -20.87 11.85 -22.80
N LEU A 132 -21.37 10.68 -22.41
CA LEU A 132 -21.54 9.54 -23.32
C LEU A 132 -22.68 9.76 -24.34
N SER A 133 -23.65 10.62 -24.04
CA SER A 133 -24.71 10.98 -24.98
C SER A 133 -24.25 11.97 -26.04
N THR A 134 -23.33 12.89 -25.69
CA THR A 134 -22.77 13.89 -26.62
C THR A 134 -21.80 13.31 -27.65
N GLY A 135 -21.22 12.13 -27.41
CA GLY A 135 -20.32 11.45 -28.33
C GLY A 135 -21.00 10.57 -29.38
N LYS A 136 -22.33 10.63 -29.52
CA LYS A 136 -23.12 9.79 -30.44
C LYS A 136 -23.56 10.48 -31.74
N GLU A 137 -23.02 11.67 -32.06
CA GLU A 137 -23.21 12.32 -33.37
C GLU A 137 -22.15 11.87 -34.40
#